data_AF-A0A060BML7-F1
#
_entry.id   AF-A0A060BML7-F1
#
_cell.length_a   1.000
_cell.length_b   1.000
_cell.length_c   1.000
_cell.angle_alpha   90.00
_cell.angle_beta   90.00
_cell.angle_gamma   90.00
#
_symmetry.space_group_name_H-M   'P 1'
#
loop_
_entity.id
_entity.type
_entity.pdbx_description
1 polymer ?
#
loop_
_entity_poly.entity_id
_entity_poly.type
_entity_poly.pdbx_seq_one_letter_code
_entity_poly.pdbx_strand_id
1 'polypeptide(L)'
;AVTPWHDGAGLAGLLGGDDGLAARLDEIFSTQEEADEHTLGHYRRLVHEMVEARAIRCGMAAMSNQPAHHIPFMYLHAGQPWKTQWWTREILDRLFVGTEIGQGYPGDEDNGEMSAWWLWAAMGLYPLRPGSANWPSPHR
;
A
#
# COMPACT_ATOMS: atom_id res chain seq x y z
N ALA A 1 7.24 0.31 -10.53
CA ALA A 1 7.54 -0.01 -9.11
C ALA A 1 7.64 1.29 -8.33
N VAL A 2 7.14 1.34 -7.08
CA VAL A 2 7.23 2.53 -6.19
C VAL A 2 7.95 2.21 -4.88
N THR A 3 8.85 1.23 -4.92
CA THR A 3 9.51 0.62 -3.76
C THR A 3 10.70 1.37 -3.13
N PRO A 4 11.38 2.36 -3.74
CA PRO A 4 12.47 3.08 -3.06
C PRO A 4 11.92 4.16 -2.10
N TRP A 5 11.20 3.75 -1.05
CA TRP A 5 10.58 4.64 -0.06
C TRP A 5 11.59 5.51 0.72
N HIS A 6 12.85 5.07 0.80
CA HIS A 6 13.93 5.85 1.41
C HIS A 6 14.29 7.11 0.61
N ASP A 7 13.94 7.17 -0.68
CA ASP A 7 14.19 8.31 -1.57
C ASP A 7 12.99 8.59 -2.49
N GLY A 8 11.84 8.89 -1.89
CA GLY A 8 10.63 9.25 -2.64
C GLY A 8 10.79 10.48 -3.54
N ALA A 9 11.68 11.42 -3.21
CA ALA A 9 11.98 12.59 -4.03
C ALA A 9 12.77 12.20 -5.28
N GLY A 10 13.80 11.35 -5.16
CA GLY A 10 14.52 10.80 -6.30
C GLY A 10 13.59 9.99 -7.22
N LEU A 11 12.70 9.18 -6.63
CA LEU A 11 11.69 8.45 -7.40
C LEU A 11 10.75 9.39 -8.17
N ALA A 12 10.24 10.45 -7.53
CA ALA A 12 9.43 11.46 -8.20
C ALA A 12 10.19 12.07 -9.38
N GLY A 13 11.46 12.44 -9.20
CA GLY A 13 12.33 12.93 -10.28
C GLY A 13 12.42 11.97 -11.48
N LEU A 14 12.54 10.67 -11.24
CA LEU A 14 12.57 9.65 -12.30
C LEU A 14 11.22 9.46 -13.02
N LEU A 15 10.11 9.75 -12.35
CA LEU A 15 8.75 9.58 -12.88
C LEU A 15 8.19 10.85 -13.52
N GLY A 16 8.95 11.94 -13.60
CA GLY A 16 8.50 13.21 -14.17
C GLY A 16 8.00 14.23 -13.14
N GLY A 17 8.50 14.16 -11.91
CA GLY A 17 8.13 15.01 -10.79
C GLY A 17 6.95 14.48 -9.98
N ASP A 18 6.42 15.33 -9.11
CA ASP A 18 5.35 15.00 -8.16
C ASP A 18 4.09 14.49 -8.87
N ASP A 19 3.70 15.14 -9.97
CA ASP A 19 2.55 14.74 -10.79
C ASP A 19 2.75 13.36 -11.45
N GLY A 20 3.98 13.07 -11.89
CA GLY A 20 4.32 11.77 -12.46
C GLY A 20 4.28 10.65 -11.43
N LEU A 21 4.76 10.91 -10.21
CA LEU A 21 4.61 9.97 -9.09
C LEU A 21 3.13 9.78 -8.72
N ALA A 22 2.34 10.87 -8.63
CA ALA A 22 0.91 10.78 -8.33
C ALA A 22 0.16 9.95 -9.37
N ALA A 23 0.42 10.19 -10.67
CA ALA A 23 -0.19 9.44 -11.75
C ALA A 23 0.18 7.95 -11.68
N ARG A 24 1.42 7.63 -11.33
CA ARG A 24 1.84 6.23 -11.15
C ARG A 24 1.15 5.56 -9.97
N LEU A 25 0.93 6.28 -8.87
CA LEU A 25 0.19 5.76 -7.72
C LEU A 25 -1.29 5.56 -8.07
N ASP A 26 -1.92 6.52 -8.77
CA ASP A 26 -3.30 6.38 -9.25
C ASP A 26 -3.46 5.16 -10.17
N GLU A 27 -2.49 4.94 -11.07
CA GLU A 27 -2.45 3.75 -11.94
C GLU A 27 -2.38 2.45 -11.13
N ILE A 28 -1.54 2.40 -10.08
CA ILE A 28 -1.44 1.21 -9.21
C ILE A 28 -2.79 0.89 -8.58
N PHE A 29 -3.47 1.88 -8.00
CA PHE A 29 -4.74 1.65 -7.32
C PHE A 29 -5.93 1.39 -8.26
N SER A 30 -5.84 1.82 -9.53
CA SER A 30 -6.91 1.65 -10.51
C SER A 30 -6.73 0.44 -11.43
N THR A 31 -5.50 -0.07 -11.59
CA THR A 31 -5.23 -1.28 -12.38
C THR A 31 -5.68 -2.51 -11.60
N GLN A 32 -6.63 -3.28 -12.13
CA GLN A 32 -7.15 -4.48 -11.47
C GLN A 32 -6.09 -5.60 -11.43
N GLU A 33 -5.97 -6.25 -10.27
CA GLU A 33 -5.26 -7.53 -10.13
C GLU A 33 -6.23 -8.66 -10.51
N GLU A 34 -5.85 -9.47 -11.50
CA GLU A 34 -6.71 -10.54 -12.03
C GLU A 34 -6.46 -11.90 -11.36
N ALA A 35 -5.31 -12.06 -10.69
CA ALA A 35 -4.82 -13.33 -10.16
C ALA A 35 -4.89 -14.44 -11.22
N ASP A 36 -4.26 -14.20 -12.37
CA ASP A 36 -4.27 -15.08 -13.53
C ASP A 36 -3.04 -16.02 -13.54
N GLU A 37 -3.22 -17.24 -14.04
CA GLU A 37 -2.10 -18.16 -14.31
C GLU A 37 -1.11 -17.62 -15.36
N HIS A 38 -1.53 -16.65 -16.17
CA HIS A 38 -0.64 -15.94 -17.08
C HIS A 38 0.28 -14.91 -16.38
N THR A 39 -0.03 -14.49 -15.15
CA THR A 39 0.75 -13.51 -14.37
C THR A 39 1.64 -14.15 -13.29
N LEU A 40 1.80 -15.47 -13.31
CA LEU A 40 2.56 -16.23 -12.30
C LEU A 40 4.03 -15.83 -12.19
N GLY A 41 4.62 -15.27 -13.25
CA GLY A 41 6.05 -14.98 -13.30
C GLY A 41 6.89 -16.24 -13.05
N HIS A 42 7.52 -16.33 -11.88
CA HIS A 42 8.35 -17.47 -11.46
C HIS A 42 7.60 -18.55 -10.67
N TYR A 43 6.35 -18.31 -10.26
CA TYR A 43 5.55 -19.28 -9.55
C TYR A 43 5.00 -20.35 -10.50
N ARG A 44 4.78 -21.56 -9.97
CA ARG A 44 4.21 -22.69 -10.74
C ARG A 44 2.68 -22.77 -10.66
N ARG A 45 2.07 -21.96 -9.79
CA ARG A 45 0.63 -21.90 -9.52
C ARG A 45 0.32 -20.58 -8.82
N LEU A 46 -0.95 -20.21 -8.80
CA LEU A 46 -1.41 -19.08 -7.99
C LEU A 46 -1.06 -19.32 -6.53
N VAL A 47 -0.39 -18.32 -5.94
CA VAL A 47 -0.12 -18.26 -4.50
C VAL A 47 -1.23 -17.46 -3.82
N HIS A 48 -1.37 -17.62 -2.51
CA HIS A 48 -2.51 -17.04 -1.78
C HIS A 48 -2.49 -15.51 -1.87
N GLU A 49 -1.31 -14.90 -1.89
CA GLU A 49 -1.12 -13.45 -1.96
C GLU A 49 -1.67 -12.85 -3.27
N MET A 50 -1.61 -13.59 -4.39
CA MET A 50 -2.22 -13.17 -5.66
C MET A 50 -3.74 -13.17 -5.56
N VAL A 51 -4.31 -14.23 -4.96
CA VAL A 51 -5.76 -14.39 -4.82
C VAL A 51 -6.32 -13.35 -3.84
N GLU A 52 -5.61 -13.09 -2.75
CA GLU A 52 -5.94 -12.07 -1.75
C GLU A 52 -5.87 -10.65 -2.34
N ALA A 53 -4.79 -10.31 -3.08
CA ALA A 53 -4.64 -9.02 -3.73
C ALA A 53 -5.80 -8.69 -4.68
N ARG A 54 -6.26 -9.68 -5.45
CA ARG A 54 -7.50 -9.55 -6.25
C ARG A 54 -8.74 -9.34 -5.37
N ALA A 55 -8.89 -10.14 -4.32
CA ALA A 55 -10.10 -10.14 -3.49
C ALA A 55 -10.33 -8.83 -2.74
N ILE A 56 -9.25 -8.18 -2.27
CA ILE A 56 -9.33 -6.91 -1.52
C ILE A 56 -9.68 -5.71 -2.40
N ARG A 57 -9.51 -5.82 -3.73
CA ARG A 57 -9.86 -4.80 -4.74
C ARG A 57 -9.24 -3.43 -4.46
N CYS A 58 -7.94 -3.40 -4.18
CA CYS A 58 -7.11 -2.18 -4.09
C CYS A 58 -6.25 -1.98 -5.35
N GLY A 59 -6.71 -2.50 -6.49
CA GLY A 59 -5.92 -2.57 -7.72
C GLY A 59 -4.66 -3.42 -7.54
N MET A 60 -3.56 -2.97 -8.12
CA MET A 60 -2.22 -3.57 -7.96
C MET A 60 -1.53 -3.20 -6.64
N ALA A 61 -2.16 -2.38 -5.77
CA ALA A 61 -1.69 -2.21 -4.40
C ALA A 61 -2.15 -3.40 -3.57
N ALA A 62 -1.36 -4.48 -3.60
CA ALA A 62 -1.61 -5.73 -2.87
C ALA A 62 -1.47 -5.55 -1.34
N MET A 63 -2.37 -4.79 -0.72
CA MET A 63 -2.39 -4.46 0.72
C MET A 63 -2.61 -5.67 1.64
N SER A 64 -2.75 -6.87 1.08
CA SER A 64 -2.68 -8.13 1.82
C SER A 64 -1.25 -8.58 2.12
N ASN A 65 -0.22 -7.87 1.60
CA ASN A 65 1.18 -8.26 1.71
C ASN A 65 2.13 -7.04 1.86
N GLN A 66 3.26 -7.21 2.54
CA GLN A 66 4.15 -6.11 2.97
C GLN A 66 4.67 -5.20 1.86
N PRO A 67 5.01 -5.67 0.65
CA PRO A 67 5.57 -4.79 -0.39
C PRO A 67 4.65 -3.64 -0.79
N ALA A 68 3.35 -3.69 -0.46
CA ALA A 68 2.39 -2.65 -0.76
C ALA A 68 2.18 -1.64 0.38
N HIS A 69 2.61 -1.96 1.61
CA HIS A 69 2.22 -1.23 2.82
C HIS A 69 2.64 0.24 2.86
N HIS A 70 3.73 0.59 2.17
CA HIS A 70 4.18 1.98 2.06
C HIS A 70 3.50 2.77 0.94
N ILE A 71 2.83 2.11 -0.01
CA ILE A 71 2.29 2.73 -1.24
C ILE A 71 1.32 3.89 -0.95
N PRO A 72 0.32 3.77 -0.04
CA PRO A 72 -0.59 4.89 0.26
C PRO A 72 0.14 6.14 0.75
N PHE A 73 1.28 5.97 1.43
CA PHE A 73 2.06 7.07 2.01
C PHE A 73 2.98 7.74 0.99
N MET A 74 3.20 7.14 -0.19
CA MET A 74 4.00 7.75 -1.25
C MET A 74 3.34 8.99 -1.85
N TYR A 75 2.02 9.20 -1.70
CA TYR A 75 1.38 10.47 -2.09
C TYR A 75 1.89 11.67 -1.29
N LEU A 76 2.50 11.46 -0.11
CA LEU A 76 3.18 12.53 0.64
C LEU A 76 4.40 13.07 -0.13
N HIS A 77 5.07 12.22 -0.90
CA HIS A 77 6.16 12.61 -1.80
C HIS A 77 5.66 13.15 -3.15
N ALA A 78 4.37 13.00 -3.44
CA ALA A 78 3.73 13.50 -4.65
C ALA A 78 2.96 14.82 -4.42
N GLY A 79 3.05 15.41 -3.23
CA GLY A 79 2.33 16.64 -2.89
C GLY A 79 0.81 16.49 -2.79
N GLN A 80 0.28 15.25 -2.69
CA GLN A 80 -1.16 14.96 -2.64
C GLN A 80 -1.58 14.22 -1.35
N PRO A 81 -1.32 14.80 -0.16
CA PRO A 81 -1.54 14.12 1.12
C PRO A 81 -3.00 13.70 1.37
N TRP A 82 -3.97 14.39 0.75
CA TRP A 82 -5.39 14.02 0.84
C TRP A 82 -5.67 12.62 0.24
N LYS A 83 -4.88 12.16 -0.74
CA LYS A 83 -4.98 10.82 -1.29
C LYS A 83 -4.43 9.76 -0.33
N THR A 84 -3.34 10.05 0.40
CA THR A 84 -2.90 9.20 1.52
C THR A 84 -4.03 9.04 2.52
N GLN A 85 -4.64 10.15 2.96
CA GLN A 85 -5.72 10.13 3.93
C GLN A 85 -6.95 9.35 3.44
N TRP A 86 -7.29 9.46 2.14
CA TRP A 86 -8.40 8.73 1.56
C TRP A 86 -8.13 7.23 1.52
N TRP A 87 -6.99 6.82 0.96
CA TRP A 87 -6.64 5.40 0.82
C TRP A 87 -6.44 4.71 2.17
N THR A 88 -5.80 5.36 3.15
CA THR A 88 -5.64 4.73 4.47
C THR A 88 -6.98 4.50 5.16
N ARG A 89 -7.93 5.45 5.08
CA ARG A 89 -9.29 5.24 5.61
C ARG A 89 -10.03 4.12 4.89
N GLU A 90 -10.03 4.14 3.56
CA GLU A 90 -10.67 3.09 2.75
C GLU A 90 -10.14 1.69 3.10
N ILE A 91 -8.81 1.57 3.27
CA ILE A 91 -8.16 0.32 3.62
C ILE A 91 -8.55 -0.12 5.05
N LEU A 92 -8.47 0.78 6.04
CA LEU A 92 -8.85 0.47 7.41
C LEU A 92 -10.32 0.03 7.53
N ASP A 93 -11.23 0.77 6.89
CA ASP A 93 -12.67 0.56 6.99
C ASP A 93 -13.15 -0.72 6.31
N ARG A 94 -12.45 -1.19 5.26
CA ARG A 94 -12.84 -2.41 4.52
C ARG A 94 -12.06 -3.65 4.88
N LEU A 95 -10.75 -3.52 5.11
CA LEU A 95 -9.86 -4.68 5.19
C LEU A 95 -9.66 -5.18 6.62
N PHE A 96 -10.02 -4.37 7.62
CA PHE A 96 -9.81 -4.66 9.04
C PHE A 96 -11.13 -4.65 9.83
N VAL A 97 -12.17 -5.28 9.28
CA VAL A 97 -13.52 -5.34 9.86
C VAL A 97 -13.68 -6.45 10.93
N GLY A 98 -12.59 -7.11 11.33
CA GLY A 98 -12.58 -8.09 12.41
C GLY A 98 -13.43 -9.33 12.14
N THR A 99 -14.20 -9.79 13.14
CA THR A 99 -15.00 -11.02 13.02
C THR A 99 -16.24 -10.87 12.16
N GLU A 100 -16.60 -9.66 11.71
CA GLU A 100 -17.83 -9.40 10.96
C GLU A 100 -17.92 -10.16 9.63
N ILE A 101 -16.77 -10.50 9.03
CA ILE A 101 -16.68 -11.33 7.82
C ILE A 101 -15.86 -12.62 8.02
N GLY A 102 -15.54 -12.98 9.26
CA GLY A 102 -14.81 -14.21 9.61
C GLY A 102 -13.29 -14.19 9.32
N GLN A 103 -12.75 -13.10 8.78
CA GLN A 103 -11.32 -12.88 8.51
C GLN A 103 -10.91 -11.56 9.18
N GLY A 104 -9.95 -11.64 10.13
CA GLY A 104 -9.49 -10.47 10.89
C GLY A 104 -8.44 -9.61 10.17
N TYR A 105 -7.84 -10.14 9.09
CA TYR A 105 -6.81 -9.48 8.29
C TYR A 105 -7.05 -9.73 6.79
N PRO A 106 -6.57 -8.85 5.90
CA PRO A 106 -6.67 -9.04 4.45
C PRO A 106 -5.75 -10.12 3.87
N GLY A 107 -4.78 -10.59 4.64
CA GLY A 107 -3.77 -11.59 4.29
C GLY A 107 -3.05 -12.06 5.56
N ASP A 108 -1.81 -12.52 5.42
CA ASP A 108 -1.00 -12.95 6.57
C ASP A 108 -0.73 -11.78 7.54
N GLU A 109 -0.81 -12.06 8.84
CA GLU A 109 -0.60 -11.05 9.88
C GLU A 109 0.90 -10.72 10.07
N ASP A 110 1.74 -11.71 9.79
CA ASP A 110 3.21 -11.63 9.79
C ASP A 110 3.82 -11.05 11.07
N ASN A 111 3.53 -11.72 12.19
CA ASN A 111 4.22 -11.56 13.48
C ASN A 111 4.16 -10.14 14.05
N GLY A 112 3.06 -9.43 13.83
CA GLY A 112 2.86 -8.05 14.28
C GLY A 112 3.04 -7.00 13.19
N GLU A 113 3.48 -7.36 11.98
CA GLU A 113 3.71 -6.39 10.91
C GLU A 113 2.39 -5.74 10.46
N MET A 114 1.38 -6.55 10.12
CA MET A 114 0.08 -6.07 9.67
C MET A 114 -0.67 -5.35 10.79
N SER A 115 -0.58 -5.87 12.03
CA SER A 115 -1.10 -5.20 13.23
C SER A 115 -0.46 -3.83 13.46
N ALA A 116 0.85 -3.72 13.30
CA ALA A 116 1.56 -2.46 13.46
C ALA A 116 1.19 -1.49 12.33
N TRP A 117 1.05 -1.97 11.08
CA TRP A 117 0.57 -1.15 9.98
C TRP A 117 -0.78 -0.51 10.31
N TRP A 118 -1.74 -1.32 10.78
CA TRP A 118 -3.05 -0.84 11.19
C TRP A 118 -2.95 0.25 12.27
N LEU A 119 -2.16 0.01 13.32
CA LEU A 119 -2.00 0.95 14.42
C LEU A 119 -1.42 2.30 13.93
N TRP A 120 -0.39 2.26 13.09
CA TRP A 120 0.21 3.44 12.50
C TRP A 120 -0.78 4.21 11.62
N ALA A 121 -1.43 3.52 10.68
CA ALA A 121 -2.41 4.11 9.79
C ALA A 121 -3.60 4.73 10.56
N ALA A 122 -4.09 4.07 11.61
CA ALA A 122 -5.15 4.57 12.48
C ALA A 122 -4.76 5.83 13.25
N MET A 123 -3.47 5.98 13.61
CA MET A 123 -2.93 7.23 14.18
C MET A 123 -2.66 8.31 13.13
N GLY A 124 -2.82 8.02 11.83
CA GLY A 124 -2.48 8.93 10.74
C GLY A 124 -0.98 9.11 10.53
N LEU A 125 -0.16 8.13 10.95
CA LEU A 125 1.30 8.15 10.86
C LEU A 125 1.79 6.90 10.12
N TYR A 126 3.02 6.94 9.59
CA TYR A 126 3.68 5.72 9.09
C TYR A 126 5.20 5.89 9.11
N PRO A 127 5.98 4.92 9.62
CA PRO A 127 7.44 4.99 9.64
C PRO A 127 8.01 4.70 8.25
N LEU A 128 7.77 5.60 7.29
CA LEU A 128 8.16 5.42 5.89
C LEU A 128 9.67 5.23 5.72
N ARG A 129 10.50 5.69 6.67
CA ARG A 129 11.96 5.51 6.67
C ARG A 129 12.46 4.99 8.03
N PRO A 130 12.43 3.67 8.29
CA PRO A 130 13.01 3.08 9.47
C PRO A 130 14.49 3.50 9.62
N GLY A 131 14.87 3.95 10.81
CA GLY A 131 16.21 4.51 11.08
C GLY A 131 16.37 6.01 10.79
N SER A 132 15.34 6.69 10.27
CA SER A 132 15.31 8.15 10.15
C SER A 132 14.56 8.79 11.32
N ALA A 133 15.02 9.97 11.76
CA ALA A 133 14.29 10.82 12.70
C ALA A 133 13.23 11.72 12.01
N ASN A 134 12.91 11.46 10.74
CA ASN A 134 11.91 12.21 10.00
C ASN A 134 10.66 11.35 9.80
N TRP A 135 9.55 11.78 10.41
CA TRP A 135 8.23 11.17 10.27
C TRP A 135 7.35 12.05 9.39
N PRO A 136 7.06 11.66 8.14
CA PRO A 136 6.14 12.41 7.32
C PRO A 136 4.71 12.28 7.90
N SER A 137 4.05 13.43 8.12
CA SER A 137 2.70 13.51 8.68
C SER A 137 1.77 14.19 7.66
N PRO A 138 0.56 13.65 7.40
CA PRO A 138 -0.39 14.23 6.47
C PRO A 138 -1.06 15.53 6.96
N HIS A 139 -0.67 16.04 8.14
CA HIS A 139 -1.16 17.29 8.73
C HIS A 139 -0.18 18.46 8.64
N ARG A 140 0.90 18.35 7.85
CA ARG A 140 1.80 19.47 7.51
C ARG A 140 1.75 19.79 6.03
#